data_AF-A0A1W2H6X2-F1
#
_entry.id   AF-A0A1W2H6X2-F1
#
_cell.length_a   1.000
_cell.length_b   1.000
_cell.length_c   1.000
_cell.angle_alpha   90.00
_cell.angle_beta   90.00
_cell.angle_gamma   90.00
#
_symmetry.space_group_name_H-M   'P 1'
#
loop_
_entity.id
_entity.type
_entity.pdbx_description
1 polymer ?
#
loop_
_entity_poly.entity_id
_entity_poly.type
_entity_poly.pdbx_seq_one_letter_code
_entity_poly.pdbx_strand_id
1 'polypeptide(L)'
;MKIYISLILSIVFLGLELNGCDVQKSANADRDISKEEINTPTNVNSERSTQFIPVSARTETQSNQKEHKVGVFFMPSWNLSPDPNVDVDSFWACLTGKENCGHSNNTGAWGPKGRIYNRQYPYEGPFLERKPHPSLNGFYKRDDPQSAKKQLEYMKEYGIDFFAYDWFFGRHYYYHLNFGPQSKIYYPAGWKRDNNRDGRVAVPGIEQWTDQLDVLLMENQKLPESKQMKWAINWCDDSDERWMGWLDLGSPASLAAGRNYRGESPTKELYLQVHDKITQMWIDKYFKRKDYLRDEDGRPIVYFYFPQDTESRASFYGITMKELLDRSKSLAQKAGLKGIKFIAVASGNMMPHEMPYALPTKWEAINPREPWRGGKYTGKMLFQDYVPRLKGMGFEGMTTYLYHSFYEKQNRSYTDMRETYKGHWEKWSELYKDDKNFEYQVPVAMGWDQRPAGGTWPQQTGFPSEPDKDKVISNKSTFKAKLLDAQKHSEKYKATNGNTVMICCWNEFLEGNYIIPTEGHGFSYLEAIKEVFVSKN
;
A
#
# COMPACT_ATOMS: atom_id res chain seq x y z
N MET A 1 -20.43 7.44 -16.53
CA MET A 1 -20.49 6.61 -15.32
C MET A 1 -19.82 7.43 -14.22
N LYS A 2 -20.59 8.11 -13.37
CA LYS A 2 -20.05 9.09 -12.41
C LYS A 2 -19.45 8.31 -11.24
N ILE A 3 -18.15 8.49 -11.00
CA ILE A 3 -17.38 7.85 -9.93
C ILE A 3 -17.61 8.65 -8.64
N TYR A 4 -18.17 8.01 -7.61
CA TYR A 4 -18.45 8.62 -6.30
C TYR A 4 -17.94 7.67 -5.21
N ILE A 5 -16.77 7.93 -4.62
CA ILE A 5 -16.30 7.19 -3.45
C ILE A 5 -16.77 7.89 -2.16
N SER A 6 -17.54 7.13 -1.37
CA SER A 6 -18.27 7.44 -0.15
C SER A 6 -17.45 7.87 1.07
N LEU A 7 -18.05 8.78 1.86
CA LEU A 7 -18.25 8.63 3.30
C LEU A 7 -19.41 9.56 3.72
N ILE A 8 -20.57 9.00 4.09
CA ILE A 8 -21.70 9.75 4.67
C ILE A 8 -22.10 9.09 5.99
N LEU A 9 -21.98 9.85 7.08
CA LEU A 9 -22.70 9.62 8.33
C LEU A 9 -23.54 10.87 8.59
N SER A 10 -24.86 10.79 8.44
CA SER A 10 -25.78 11.86 8.85
C SER A 10 -26.41 11.48 10.19
N ILE A 11 -26.18 12.28 11.24
CA ILE A 11 -27.00 12.26 12.46
C ILE A 11 -27.42 13.69 12.77
N VAL A 12 -28.74 13.85 12.90
CA VAL A 12 -29.47 15.06 13.28
C VAL A 12 -29.22 15.35 14.75
N PHE A 13 -28.81 16.58 15.07
CA PHE A 13 -28.74 17.08 16.45
C PHE A 13 -30.14 17.53 16.92
N LEU A 14 -30.64 16.90 17.98
CA LEU A 14 -31.56 17.52 18.93
C LEU A 14 -30.80 17.65 20.25
N GLY A 15 -30.75 18.88 20.77
CA GLY A 15 -29.93 19.24 21.91
C GLY A 15 -30.39 18.66 23.24
N LEU A 16 -29.49 18.74 24.21
CA LEU A 16 -29.75 19.19 25.58
C LEU A 16 -28.40 19.28 26.31
N GLU A 17 -28.12 20.47 26.83
CA GLU A 17 -27.05 20.78 27.77
C GLU A 17 -27.32 20.08 29.11
N LEU A 18 -26.28 19.53 29.75
CA LEU A 18 -26.21 19.48 31.21
C LEU A 18 -24.76 19.63 31.69
N ASN A 19 -24.63 20.55 32.65
CA ASN A 19 -23.46 20.93 33.43
C ASN A 19 -22.92 19.80 34.33
N GLY A 20 -21.65 19.92 34.70
CA GLY A 20 -21.28 19.89 36.13
C GLY A 20 -20.35 18.77 36.60
N CYS A 21 -19.20 19.22 37.11
CA CYS A 21 -18.26 18.70 38.12
C CYS A 21 -18.70 17.47 38.96
N ASP A 22 -17.83 16.62 39.50
CA ASP A 22 -16.73 17.01 40.39
C ASP A 22 -15.71 15.90 40.67
N VAL A 23 -14.60 16.37 41.22
CA VAL A 23 -13.33 15.74 41.60
C VAL A 23 -13.44 14.85 42.84
N GLN A 24 -12.64 13.78 42.94
CA GLN A 24 -11.85 13.52 44.16
C GLN A 24 -10.67 12.55 43.99
N LYS A 25 -9.52 13.01 44.50
CA LYS A 25 -8.23 12.32 44.71
C LYS A 25 -8.30 11.40 45.93
N SER A 26 -7.44 10.38 45.96
CA SER A 26 -6.68 10.04 47.18
C SER A 26 -5.35 9.40 46.85
N ALA A 27 -4.29 9.96 47.41
CA ALA A 27 -2.91 9.48 47.41
C ALA A 27 -2.63 8.59 48.64
N ASN A 28 -1.57 7.77 48.56
CA ASN A 28 -0.51 7.55 49.57
C ASN A 28 0.34 6.34 49.11
N ALA A 29 1.64 6.51 48.87
CA ALA A 29 2.77 6.36 49.81
C ALA A 29 3.01 4.88 50.19
N ASP A 30 4.20 4.29 50.23
CA ASP A 30 5.52 4.80 50.62
C ASP A 30 6.59 3.68 50.44
N ARG A 31 7.89 4.06 50.34
CA ARG A 31 9.12 3.36 50.83
C ARG A 31 9.62 2.06 50.14
N ASP A 32 10.89 1.68 50.13
CA ASP A 32 12.21 2.29 50.41
C ASP A 32 13.32 1.32 49.91
N ILE A 33 14.37 1.89 49.31
CA ILE A 33 15.84 1.71 49.47
C ILE A 33 16.54 0.33 49.67
N SER A 34 17.66 0.19 48.92
CA SER A 34 19.03 -0.36 49.20
C SER A 34 19.46 -1.41 48.15
N LYS A 35 20.59 -1.37 47.41
CA LYS A 35 22.02 -0.94 47.48
C LYS A 35 22.97 -2.15 47.59
N GLU A 36 24.16 -1.98 46.96
CA GLU A 36 25.41 -2.79 46.98
C GLU A 36 25.50 -4.03 46.07
N GLU A 37 26.65 -4.50 45.55
CA GLU A 37 27.96 -3.96 45.11
C GLU A 37 28.65 -5.09 44.28
N ILE A 38 29.19 -4.80 43.09
CA ILE A 38 30.60 -4.96 42.65
C ILE A 38 31.33 -6.26 43.06
N ASN A 39 31.78 -7.05 42.06
CA ASN A 39 33.13 -7.64 42.04
C ASN A 39 33.52 -8.22 40.66
N THR A 40 34.66 -7.78 40.15
CA THR A 40 35.54 -8.49 39.18
C THR A 40 36.90 -8.65 39.87
N PRO A 41 37.71 -9.68 39.59
CA PRO A 41 38.94 -9.36 38.82
C PRO A 41 39.61 -10.51 38.00
N THR A 42 40.32 -10.08 36.94
CA THR A 42 41.69 -10.43 36.46
C THR A 42 42.08 -11.78 35.80
N ASN A 43 42.46 -11.66 34.51
CA ASN A 43 43.74 -11.99 33.81
C ASN A 43 44.64 -13.16 34.26
N VAL A 44 45.03 -14.00 33.28
CA VAL A 44 46.38 -14.61 33.16
C VAL A 44 46.80 -14.72 31.68
N ASN A 45 48.05 -14.32 31.39
CA ASN A 45 48.78 -14.43 30.12
C ASN A 45 49.34 -15.84 29.86
N SER A 46 49.52 -16.22 28.59
CA SER A 46 50.63 -17.10 28.18
C SER A 46 51.04 -16.87 26.71
N GLU A 47 52.31 -16.51 26.50
CA GLU A 47 53.00 -16.51 25.22
C GLU A 47 53.42 -17.93 24.81
N ARG A 48 53.33 -18.31 23.52
CA ARG A 48 54.48 -18.79 22.72
C ARG A 48 54.13 -19.21 21.27
N SER A 49 55.13 -18.95 20.44
CA SER A 49 55.55 -19.65 19.21
C SER A 49 55.02 -19.13 17.86
N THR A 50 55.97 -18.54 17.16
CA THR A 50 56.01 -18.25 15.73
C THR A 50 56.08 -19.53 14.90
N GLN A 51 55.12 -19.72 14.01
CA GLN A 51 55.23 -20.66 12.89
C GLN A 51 54.76 -19.95 11.60
N PHE A 52 55.71 -19.71 10.71
CA PHE A 52 55.47 -19.33 9.31
C PHE A 52 54.97 -20.54 8.54
N ILE A 53 53.79 -20.45 7.93
CA ILE A 53 53.22 -21.41 6.96
C ILE A 53 52.55 -20.59 5.84
N PRO A 54 52.66 -21.00 4.56
CA PRO A 54 52.78 -20.09 3.43
C PRO A 54 51.44 -19.54 2.93
N VAL A 55 51.52 -18.40 2.24
CA VAL A 55 50.44 -17.77 1.49
C VAL A 55 49.97 -18.72 0.37
N SER A 56 48.97 -19.54 0.65
CA SER A 56 48.17 -20.22 -0.38
C SER A 56 46.91 -19.41 -0.63
N ALA A 57 46.72 -19.04 -1.90
CA ALA A 57 45.58 -18.34 -2.44
C ALA A 57 44.24 -18.76 -1.80
N ARG A 58 43.69 -17.88 -0.95
CA ARG A 58 42.24 -17.79 -0.78
C ARG A 58 41.73 -17.00 -1.96
N THR A 59 41.24 -17.71 -2.97
CA THR A 59 40.25 -17.16 -3.89
C THR A 59 39.01 -16.83 -3.07
N GLU A 60 38.98 -15.62 -2.52
CA GLU A 60 37.75 -15.02 -2.03
C GLU A 60 36.84 -14.81 -3.23
N THR A 61 35.96 -15.78 -3.50
CA THR A 61 34.66 -15.46 -4.09
C THR A 61 33.83 -14.74 -3.02
N GLN A 62 34.16 -13.48 -2.74
CA GLN A 62 33.19 -12.54 -2.18
C GLN A 62 32.10 -12.38 -3.24
N SER A 63 31.05 -13.17 -3.13
CA SER A 63 29.79 -12.83 -3.77
C SER A 63 29.40 -11.46 -3.22
N ASN A 64 29.41 -10.43 -4.08
CA ASN A 64 28.77 -9.12 -3.82
C ASN A 64 27.27 -9.39 -3.53
N GLN A 65 26.93 -9.81 -2.32
CA GLN A 65 25.56 -9.74 -1.85
C GLN A 65 25.31 -8.27 -1.54
N LYS A 66 24.43 -7.65 -2.33
CA LYS A 66 23.91 -6.33 -2.00
C LYS A 66 23.34 -6.39 -0.58
N GLU A 67 23.87 -5.58 0.32
CA GLU A 67 23.67 -5.74 1.75
C GLU A 67 22.22 -5.45 2.18
N HIS A 68 21.49 -4.65 1.40
CA HIS A 68 20.08 -4.29 1.59
C HIS A 68 19.28 -4.47 0.29
N LYS A 69 18.01 -4.87 0.42
CA LYS A 69 17.03 -4.85 -0.68
C LYS A 69 16.26 -3.53 -0.65
N VAL A 70 16.16 -2.84 -1.77
CA VAL A 70 15.41 -1.58 -1.91
C VAL A 70 14.18 -1.81 -2.77
N GLY A 71 13.00 -1.72 -2.18
CA GLY A 71 11.72 -1.79 -2.87
C GLY A 71 11.07 -0.42 -3.01
N VAL A 72 10.22 -0.25 -4.03
CA VAL A 72 9.38 0.94 -4.19
C VAL A 72 7.93 0.56 -4.44
N PHE A 73 6.98 1.33 -3.91
CA PHE A 73 5.59 1.20 -4.34
C PHE A 73 5.37 1.93 -5.67
N PHE A 74 4.53 1.36 -6.54
CA PHE A 74 4.20 1.91 -7.85
C PHE A 74 2.70 2.08 -7.99
N MET A 75 2.29 3.28 -8.40
CA MET A 75 0.90 3.73 -8.38
C MET A 75 0.33 3.78 -9.79
N PRO A 76 -0.76 3.05 -10.11
CA PRO A 76 -1.39 3.16 -11.41
C PRO A 76 -2.12 4.50 -11.56
N SER A 77 -2.00 5.10 -12.74
CA SER A 77 -2.98 6.09 -13.19
C SER A 77 -4.11 5.43 -13.98
N TRP A 78 -5.24 6.12 -14.05
CA TRP A 78 -6.42 5.65 -14.79
C TRP A 78 -7.05 6.77 -15.61
N ASN A 79 -7.81 6.37 -16.62
CA ASN A 79 -8.57 7.31 -17.43
C ASN A 79 -9.83 7.77 -16.67
N LEU A 80 -9.97 9.08 -16.51
CA LEU A 80 -11.16 9.72 -15.91
C LEU A 80 -12.33 9.84 -16.90
N SER A 81 -12.06 9.77 -18.20
CA SER A 81 -13.07 9.89 -19.24
C SER A 81 -13.93 8.62 -19.35
N PRO A 82 -15.26 8.75 -19.48
CA PRO A 82 -16.12 7.62 -19.85
C PRO A 82 -16.05 7.29 -21.35
N ASP A 83 -15.55 8.20 -22.19
CA ASP A 83 -15.30 7.94 -23.61
C ASP A 83 -13.94 7.24 -23.76
N PRO A 84 -13.90 5.98 -24.23
CA PRO A 84 -12.65 5.24 -24.39
C PRO A 84 -11.70 5.84 -25.43
N ASN A 85 -12.16 6.76 -26.28
CA ASN A 85 -11.31 7.46 -27.27
C ASN A 85 -10.63 8.72 -26.71
N VAL A 86 -10.96 9.10 -25.47
CA VAL A 86 -10.37 10.26 -24.79
C VAL A 86 -9.63 9.75 -23.56
N ASP A 87 -8.33 10.02 -23.46
CA ASP A 87 -7.51 9.63 -22.31
C ASP A 87 -7.24 10.85 -21.42
N VAL A 88 -7.97 10.95 -20.31
CA VAL A 88 -7.74 11.95 -19.26
C VAL A 88 -7.08 11.25 -18.08
N ASP A 89 -5.76 11.28 -18.06
CA ASP A 89 -4.97 10.63 -17.01
C ASP A 89 -5.23 11.25 -15.63
N SER A 90 -5.51 10.39 -14.64
CA SER A 90 -5.88 10.78 -13.28
C SER A 90 -4.82 11.57 -12.53
N PHE A 91 -3.55 11.44 -12.89
CA PHE A 91 -2.46 12.24 -12.33
C PHE A 91 -2.31 13.56 -13.07
N TRP A 92 -2.13 13.50 -14.40
CA TRP A 92 -1.83 14.69 -15.20
C TRP A 92 -2.96 15.73 -15.15
N ALA A 93 -4.21 15.26 -15.10
CA ALA A 93 -5.37 16.14 -15.00
C ALA A 93 -5.38 16.98 -13.71
N CYS A 94 -4.75 16.52 -12.63
CA CYS A 94 -4.63 17.25 -11.37
C CYS A 94 -3.35 18.11 -11.28
N LEU A 95 -2.30 17.78 -12.03
CA LEU A 95 -1.09 18.60 -12.08
C LEU A 95 -1.24 19.82 -13.00
N THR A 96 -2.02 19.70 -14.07
CA THR A 96 -2.16 20.73 -15.12
C THR A 96 -3.25 21.76 -14.85
N GLY A 97 -4.21 21.45 -13.99
CA GLY A 97 -5.35 22.31 -13.68
C GLY A 97 -6.29 21.66 -12.67
N LYS A 98 -7.34 22.39 -12.26
CA LYS A 98 -8.36 21.86 -11.34
C LYS A 98 -9.61 21.37 -12.06
N GLU A 99 -9.83 21.82 -13.28
CA GLU A 99 -11.05 21.63 -14.07
C GLU A 99 -11.30 20.15 -14.34
N ASN A 100 -10.25 19.42 -14.71
CA ASN A 100 -10.32 17.99 -15.02
C ASN A 100 -9.79 17.09 -13.88
N CYS A 101 -9.41 17.68 -12.74
CA CYS A 101 -8.85 16.91 -11.64
C CYS A 101 -9.94 16.07 -10.95
N GLY A 102 -9.89 14.75 -11.13
CA GLY A 102 -10.85 13.82 -10.53
C GLY A 102 -10.91 13.90 -9.00
N HIS A 103 -9.79 14.20 -8.34
CA HIS A 103 -9.71 14.31 -6.87
C HIS A 103 -10.38 15.59 -6.35
N SER A 104 -10.06 16.74 -6.93
CA SER A 104 -10.69 18.02 -6.57
C SER A 104 -12.17 18.05 -6.91
N ASN A 105 -12.59 17.33 -7.95
CA ASN A 105 -14.00 17.19 -8.33
C ASN A 105 -14.73 16.07 -7.57
N ASN A 106 -14.04 15.32 -6.69
CA ASN A 106 -14.64 14.24 -5.93
C ASN A 106 -15.66 14.79 -4.93
N THR A 107 -16.93 14.54 -5.23
CA THR A 107 -18.07 14.99 -4.45
C THR A 107 -18.32 14.18 -3.18
N GLY A 108 -17.77 12.97 -3.09
CA GLY A 108 -17.78 12.18 -1.86
C GLY A 108 -16.83 12.77 -0.82
N ALA A 109 -15.64 13.20 -1.24
CA ALA A 109 -14.66 13.84 -0.37
C ALA A 109 -15.01 15.30 -0.04
N TRP A 110 -15.42 16.07 -1.04
CA TRP A 110 -15.56 17.53 -0.91
C TRP A 110 -17.01 18.04 -0.89
N GLY A 111 -17.99 17.15 -1.06
CA GLY A 111 -19.39 17.49 -1.20
C GLY A 111 -19.80 17.87 -2.62
N PRO A 112 -21.08 18.24 -2.86
CA PRO A 112 -21.67 18.31 -4.20
C PRO A 112 -21.04 19.33 -5.16
N LYS A 113 -20.23 20.26 -4.65
CA LYS A 113 -19.53 21.28 -5.43
C LYS A 113 -18.06 20.96 -5.69
N GLY A 114 -17.59 19.79 -5.28
CA GLY A 114 -16.15 19.50 -5.25
C GLY A 114 -15.40 20.42 -4.29
N ARG A 115 -14.08 20.47 -4.42
CA ARG A 115 -13.16 21.25 -3.58
C ARG A 115 -13.43 22.74 -3.75
N ILE A 116 -13.82 23.40 -2.67
CA ILE A 116 -14.07 24.86 -2.65
C ILE A 116 -12.83 25.64 -2.23
N TYR A 117 -12.11 26.22 -3.19
CA TYR A 117 -10.99 27.11 -2.93
C TYR A 117 -11.46 28.53 -2.53
N ASN A 118 -10.78 29.17 -1.58
CA ASN A 118 -11.14 30.49 -1.06
C ASN A 118 -9.89 31.28 -0.65
N ARG A 119 -10.05 32.49 -0.07
CA ARG A 119 -8.91 33.33 0.34
C ARG A 119 -8.03 32.68 1.42
N GLN A 120 -8.61 31.86 2.30
CA GLN A 120 -7.88 31.15 3.35
C GLN A 120 -7.17 29.91 2.79
N TYR A 121 -7.80 29.21 1.84
CA TYR A 121 -7.30 28.00 1.20
C TYR A 121 -7.34 28.15 -0.33
N PRO A 122 -6.40 28.92 -0.91
CA PRO A 122 -6.40 29.21 -2.33
C PRO A 122 -6.01 27.97 -3.15
N TYR A 123 -6.34 27.99 -4.44
CA TYR A 123 -5.76 27.03 -5.39
C TYR A 123 -4.31 27.44 -5.66
N GLU A 124 -3.38 26.52 -5.42
CA GLU A 124 -1.93 26.77 -5.54
C GLU A 124 -1.30 26.11 -6.78
N GLY A 125 -2.12 25.52 -7.65
CA GLY A 125 -1.65 24.95 -8.91
C GLY A 125 -1.63 25.96 -10.07
N PRO A 126 -1.23 25.54 -11.28
CA PRO A 126 -0.84 24.16 -11.63
C PRO A 126 0.51 23.76 -11.02
N PHE A 127 0.71 22.46 -10.80
CA PHE A 127 1.87 21.87 -10.14
C PHE A 127 2.86 21.31 -11.17
N LEU A 128 3.28 22.16 -12.11
CA LEU A 128 4.07 21.76 -13.27
C LEU A 128 5.50 21.34 -12.92
N GLU A 129 6.00 21.70 -11.75
CA GLU A 129 7.27 21.19 -11.22
C GLU A 129 7.27 19.67 -11.00
N ARG A 130 6.09 19.07 -10.84
CA ARG A 130 5.91 17.62 -10.72
C ARG A 130 5.83 16.91 -12.05
N LYS A 131 5.84 17.64 -13.19
CA LYS A 131 5.85 17.03 -14.51
C LYS A 131 7.04 16.08 -14.65
N PRO A 132 6.83 14.83 -15.11
CA PRO A 132 7.93 13.90 -15.26
C PRO A 132 9.03 14.47 -16.16
N HIS A 133 10.27 14.11 -15.86
CA HIS A 133 11.43 14.62 -16.58
C HIS A 133 11.30 14.35 -18.10
N PRO A 134 11.79 15.23 -19.00
CA PRO A 134 11.63 15.06 -20.45
C PRO A 134 12.14 13.72 -21.01
N SER A 135 13.10 13.08 -20.34
CA SER A 135 13.57 11.74 -20.70
C SER A 135 12.54 10.62 -20.51
N LEU A 136 11.46 10.89 -19.77
CA LEU A 136 10.29 10.03 -19.58
C LEU A 136 9.11 10.45 -20.45
N ASN A 137 9.33 11.31 -21.45
CA ASN A 137 8.29 11.90 -22.32
C ASN A 137 7.31 12.84 -21.61
N GLY A 138 7.69 13.46 -20.48
CA GLY A 138 6.85 14.46 -19.82
C GLY A 138 5.56 13.83 -19.26
N PHE A 139 4.40 14.42 -19.56
CA PHE A 139 3.09 13.82 -19.26
C PHE A 139 2.81 12.64 -20.20
N TYR A 140 3.57 11.56 -20.01
CA TYR A 140 3.51 10.38 -20.85
C TYR A 140 2.15 9.71 -20.78
N LYS A 141 1.79 9.02 -21.86
CA LYS A 141 0.63 8.14 -21.84
C LYS A 141 0.94 6.92 -20.97
N ARG A 142 0.02 6.53 -20.10
CA ARG A 142 0.18 5.42 -19.14
C ARG A 142 0.59 4.09 -19.77
N ASP A 143 0.24 3.85 -21.03
CA ASP A 143 0.60 2.67 -21.80
C ASP A 143 1.76 2.91 -22.80
N ASP A 144 2.51 4.02 -22.70
CA ASP A 144 3.65 4.31 -23.58
C ASP A 144 4.84 3.37 -23.30
N PRO A 145 5.26 2.52 -24.26
CA PRO A 145 6.35 1.58 -24.07
C PRO A 145 7.70 2.26 -23.80
N GLN A 146 7.96 3.43 -24.40
CA GLN A 146 9.24 4.13 -24.22
C GLN A 146 9.37 4.62 -22.78
N SER A 147 8.35 5.30 -22.26
CA SER A 147 8.31 5.71 -20.86
C SER A 147 8.35 4.53 -19.89
N ALA A 148 7.61 3.45 -20.15
CA ALA A 148 7.63 2.24 -19.31
C ALA A 148 9.03 1.62 -19.22
N LYS A 149 9.68 1.42 -20.37
CA LYS A 149 11.07 0.94 -20.44
C LYS A 149 12.03 1.84 -19.66
N LYS A 150 11.92 3.16 -19.83
CA LYS A 150 12.82 4.11 -19.18
C LYS A 150 12.63 4.14 -17.66
N GLN A 151 11.41 3.99 -17.17
CA GLN A 151 11.13 3.84 -15.75
C GLN A 151 11.83 2.60 -15.16
N LEU A 152 11.75 1.45 -15.84
CA LEU A 152 12.43 0.21 -15.42
C LEU A 152 13.95 0.38 -15.40
N GLU A 153 14.53 1.00 -16.43
CA GLU A 153 15.96 1.31 -16.50
C GLU A 153 16.39 2.19 -15.33
N TYR A 154 15.67 3.28 -15.05
CA TYR A 154 15.99 4.16 -13.93
C TYR A 154 15.87 3.49 -12.58
N MET A 155 14.84 2.69 -12.34
CA MET A 155 14.77 1.91 -11.10
C MET A 155 16.02 1.05 -10.92
N LYS A 156 16.38 0.28 -11.96
CA LYS A 156 17.52 -0.63 -11.91
C LYS A 156 18.86 0.09 -11.73
N GLU A 157 19.11 1.12 -12.54
CA GLU A 157 20.40 1.84 -12.61
C GLU A 157 20.71 2.62 -11.34
N TYR A 158 19.68 3.04 -10.60
CA TYR A 158 19.82 3.82 -9.37
C TYR A 158 19.65 2.98 -8.09
N GLY A 159 19.62 1.66 -8.21
CA GLY A 159 19.72 0.76 -7.07
C GLY A 159 18.40 0.35 -6.44
N ILE A 160 17.27 0.49 -7.14
CA ILE A 160 16.01 -0.13 -6.76
C ILE A 160 16.03 -1.59 -7.24
N ASP A 161 15.68 -2.53 -6.37
CA ASP A 161 15.73 -3.97 -6.67
C ASP A 161 14.40 -4.50 -7.17
N PHE A 162 13.29 -3.94 -6.68
CA PHE A 162 11.95 -4.30 -7.12
C PHE A 162 10.94 -3.17 -6.96
N PHE A 163 9.83 -3.27 -7.69
CA PHE A 163 8.65 -2.45 -7.45
C PHE A 163 7.45 -3.31 -7.01
N ALA A 164 6.71 -2.85 -6.02
CA ALA A 164 5.43 -3.42 -5.61
C ALA A 164 4.33 -2.59 -6.27
N TYR A 165 3.61 -3.18 -7.23
CA TYR A 165 2.61 -2.49 -8.03
C TYR A 165 1.25 -2.52 -7.34
N ASP A 166 0.65 -1.36 -7.11
CA ASP A 166 -0.68 -1.23 -6.55
C ASP A 166 -1.71 -1.79 -7.52
N TRP A 167 -2.23 -2.95 -7.16
CA TRP A 167 -3.06 -3.79 -8.00
C TRP A 167 -4.48 -3.82 -7.45
N PHE A 168 -5.44 -3.56 -8.34
CA PHE A 168 -6.85 -3.39 -7.98
C PHE A 168 -7.73 -4.41 -8.69
N PHE A 169 -8.76 -4.87 -7.99
CA PHE A 169 -9.70 -5.84 -8.52
C PHE A 169 -11.12 -5.46 -8.14
N GLY A 170 -12.02 -5.34 -9.11
CA GLY A 170 -13.43 -5.07 -8.81
C GLY A 170 -14.23 -6.35 -8.70
N ARG A 171 -14.72 -6.70 -7.51
CA ARG A 171 -15.41 -7.98 -7.24
C ARG A 171 -16.77 -8.15 -7.92
N HIS A 172 -17.48 -7.07 -8.21
CA HIS A 172 -18.90 -7.12 -8.57
C HIS A 172 -19.19 -7.09 -10.08
N TYR A 173 -18.17 -7.05 -10.94
CA TYR A 173 -18.38 -6.93 -12.39
C TYR A 173 -18.60 -8.28 -13.06
N TYR A 174 -19.84 -8.54 -13.47
CA TYR A 174 -20.14 -9.62 -14.41
C TYR A 174 -19.90 -9.19 -15.87
N TYR A 175 -19.44 -10.12 -16.69
CA TYR A 175 -19.12 -9.91 -18.11
C TYR A 175 -19.44 -11.16 -18.94
N HIS A 176 -19.42 -11.00 -20.26
CA HIS A 176 -19.91 -11.93 -21.26
C HIS A 176 -18.78 -12.33 -22.21
N LEU A 177 -18.30 -13.57 -22.12
CA LEU A 177 -17.11 -14.01 -22.86
C LEU A 177 -17.35 -14.18 -24.37
N ASN A 178 -18.59 -14.33 -24.81
CA ASN A 178 -18.93 -14.40 -26.24
C ASN A 178 -19.15 -13.00 -26.84
N PHE A 179 -19.08 -11.94 -26.02
CA PHE A 179 -19.17 -10.56 -26.49
C PHE A 179 -17.77 -10.02 -26.83
N GLY A 180 -17.56 -9.60 -28.08
CA GLY A 180 -16.25 -9.23 -28.62
C GLY A 180 -15.40 -8.32 -27.70
N PRO A 181 -15.90 -7.16 -27.26
CA PRO A 181 -15.19 -6.27 -26.34
C PRO A 181 -14.77 -6.88 -25.00
N GLN A 182 -15.47 -7.92 -24.52
CA GLN A 182 -15.23 -8.56 -23.21
C GLN A 182 -14.56 -9.94 -23.33
N SER A 183 -14.45 -10.48 -24.54
CA SER A 183 -13.91 -11.82 -24.82
C SER A 183 -12.48 -12.05 -24.32
N LYS A 184 -11.71 -10.97 -24.13
CA LYS A 184 -10.31 -11.01 -23.67
C LYS A 184 -10.16 -10.87 -22.15
N ILE A 185 -11.25 -10.59 -21.42
CA ILE A 185 -11.20 -10.48 -19.97
C ILE A 185 -10.88 -11.87 -19.40
N TYR A 186 -9.84 -11.95 -18.58
CA TYR A 186 -9.40 -13.21 -17.97
C TYR A 186 -10.56 -13.90 -17.24
N TYR A 187 -10.73 -15.20 -17.50
CA TYR A 187 -11.59 -16.08 -16.71
C TYR A 187 -10.87 -17.43 -16.58
N PRO A 188 -10.79 -18.05 -15.39
CA PRO A 188 -10.07 -19.30 -15.24
C PRO A 188 -10.59 -20.38 -16.19
N ALA A 189 -9.66 -21.12 -16.79
CA ALA A 189 -10.01 -22.14 -17.78
C ALA A 189 -10.96 -23.19 -17.19
N GLY A 190 -12.00 -23.54 -17.95
CA GLY A 190 -12.99 -24.55 -17.55
C GLY A 190 -14.01 -24.09 -16.50
N TRP A 191 -13.95 -22.86 -16.02
CA TRP A 191 -14.98 -22.34 -15.11
C TRP A 191 -16.32 -22.12 -15.82
N LYS A 192 -17.41 -22.25 -15.05
CA LYS A 192 -18.77 -22.23 -15.59
C LYS A 192 -19.13 -20.88 -16.21
N ARG A 193 -19.77 -20.93 -17.37
CA ARG A 193 -20.39 -19.78 -18.04
C ARG A 193 -21.79 -20.13 -18.53
N ASP A 194 -22.65 -19.14 -18.63
CA ASP A 194 -23.99 -19.28 -19.20
C ASP A 194 -23.95 -19.02 -20.71
N ASN A 195 -23.97 -20.09 -21.50
CA ASN A 195 -23.97 -19.99 -22.96
C ASN A 195 -25.28 -19.39 -23.52
N ASN A 196 -26.37 -19.38 -22.75
CA ASN A 196 -27.64 -18.76 -23.16
C ASN A 196 -27.65 -17.25 -22.93
N ARG A 197 -26.59 -16.69 -22.33
CA ARG A 197 -26.41 -15.26 -22.06
C ARG A 197 -25.04 -14.79 -22.52
N ASP A 198 -24.71 -15.04 -23.79
CA ASP A 198 -23.45 -14.61 -24.41
C ASP A 198 -22.20 -15.04 -23.63
N GLY A 199 -22.26 -16.21 -22.99
CA GLY A 199 -21.13 -16.72 -22.20
C GLY A 199 -20.90 -15.92 -20.91
N ARG A 200 -21.97 -15.43 -20.28
CA ARG A 200 -21.90 -14.73 -18.99
C ARG A 200 -21.15 -15.58 -17.96
N VAL A 201 -20.15 -15.00 -17.33
CA VAL A 201 -19.37 -15.71 -16.31
C VAL A 201 -20.21 -16.01 -15.07
N ALA A 202 -20.02 -17.19 -14.45
CA ALA A 202 -20.72 -17.53 -13.22
C ALA A 202 -20.14 -16.81 -11.99
N VAL A 203 -18.86 -16.45 -12.04
CA VAL A 203 -18.15 -15.78 -10.94
C VAL A 203 -17.67 -14.41 -11.43
N PRO A 204 -18.14 -13.31 -10.83
CA PRO A 204 -17.83 -11.96 -11.28
C PRO A 204 -16.39 -11.58 -10.97
N GLY A 205 -16.02 -10.41 -11.45
CA GLY A 205 -14.87 -9.66 -11.02
C GLY A 205 -13.77 -9.59 -12.04
N ILE A 206 -13.14 -8.43 -12.13
CA ILE A 206 -12.16 -8.07 -13.15
C ILE A 206 -11.00 -7.29 -12.54
N GLU A 207 -9.81 -7.43 -13.12
CA GLU A 207 -8.69 -6.54 -12.82
C GLU A 207 -8.97 -5.12 -13.28
N GLN A 208 -8.34 -4.16 -12.64
CA GLN A 208 -8.54 -2.75 -12.90
C GLN A 208 -7.20 -2.05 -13.09
N TRP A 209 -7.21 -1.06 -13.98
CA TRP A 209 -6.09 -0.15 -14.21
C TRP A 209 -4.77 -0.86 -14.59
N THR A 210 -4.86 -1.97 -15.33
CA THR A 210 -3.70 -2.81 -15.66
C THR A 210 -2.87 -2.31 -16.84
N ASP A 211 -3.36 -1.38 -17.67
CA ASP A 211 -2.69 -1.00 -18.92
C ASP A 211 -1.22 -0.60 -18.70
N GLN A 212 -0.93 0.10 -17.60
CA GLN A 212 0.44 0.49 -17.24
C GLN A 212 1.29 -0.70 -16.74
N LEU A 213 0.71 -1.61 -15.95
CA LEU A 213 1.39 -2.84 -15.55
C LEU A 213 1.70 -3.71 -16.77
N ASP A 214 0.74 -3.89 -17.67
CA ASP A 214 0.89 -4.74 -18.86
C ASP A 214 2.05 -4.27 -19.73
N VAL A 215 2.18 -2.95 -19.97
CA VAL A 215 3.33 -2.41 -20.73
C VAL A 215 4.64 -2.52 -19.96
N LEU A 216 4.66 -2.26 -18.64
CA LEU A 216 5.86 -2.44 -17.81
C LEU A 216 6.37 -3.89 -17.89
N LEU A 217 5.48 -4.87 -17.73
CA LEU A 217 5.84 -6.29 -17.78
C LEU A 217 6.25 -6.76 -19.17
N MET A 218 5.66 -6.18 -20.23
CA MET A 218 6.04 -6.44 -21.61
C MET A 218 7.44 -5.91 -21.91
N GLU A 219 7.73 -4.65 -21.53
CA GLU A 219 9.05 -4.05 -21.73
C GLU A 219 10.12 -4.71 -20.87
N ASN A 220 9.80 -5.06 -19.62
CA ASN A 220 10.74 -5.78 -18.74
C ASN A 220 11.15 -7.12 -19.36
N GLN A 221 10.21 -7.87 -19.94
CA GLN A 221 10.50 -9.17 -20.56
C GLN A 221 11.43 -9.06 -21.78
N LYS A 222 11.46 -7.92 -22.47
CA LYS A 222 12.37 -7.66 -23.60
C LYS A 222 13.81 -7.41 -23.15
N LEU A 223 14.04 -7.06 -21.88
CA LEU A 223 15.37 -6.81 -21.34
C LEU A 223 16.12 -8.13 -21.07
N PRO A 224 17.46 -8.14 -21.18
CA PRO A 224 18.28 -9.25 -20.69
C PRO A 224 17.96 -9.57 -19.22
N GLU A 225 17.98 -10.83 -18.83
CA GLU A 225 17.57 -11.28 -17.47
C GLU A 225 18.28 -10.52 -16.34
N SER A 226 19.56 -10.16 -16.51
CA SER A 226 20.33 -9.36 -15.55
C SER A 226 19.84 -7.91 -15.38
N LYS A 227 19.17 -7.37 -16.40
CA LYS A 227 18.60 -6.01 -16.41
C LYS A 227 17.12 -5.98 -16.04
N GLN A 228 16.46 -7.13 -15.95
CA GLN A 228 15.06 -7.19 -15.53
C GLN A 228 14.89 -6.70 -14.10
N MET A 229 13.83 -5.93 -13.88
CA MET A 229 13.35 -5.56 -12.55
C MET A 229 12.57 -6.73 -11.97
N LYS A 230 12.77 -7.00 -10.67
CA LYS A 230 11.82 -7.82 -9.94
C LYS A 230 10.58 -6.99 -9.61
N TRP A 231 9.44 -7.64 -9.45
CA TRP A 231 8.21 -6.94 -9.08
C TRP A 231 7.24 -7.83 -8.29
N ALA A 232 6.37 -7.21 -7.51
CA ALA A 232 5.34 -7.90 -6.75
C ALA A 232 3.99 -7.19 -6.90
N ILE A 233 2.91 -7.92 -6.66
CA ILE A 233 1.60 -7.33 -6.41
C ILE A 233 1.60 -6.67 -5.03
N ASN A 234 1.15 -5.42 -4.95
CA ASN A 234 0.60 -4.81 -3.75
C ASN A 234 -0.92 -4.78 -3.91
N TRP A 235 -1.62 -5.72 -3.29
CA TRP A 235 -3.06 -5.83 -3.47
C TRP A 235 -3.77 -4.74 -2.66
N CYS A 236 -4.34 -3.77 -3.38
CA CYS A 236 -5.20 -2.74 -2.85
C CYS A 236 -6.65 -3.22 -2.94
N ASP A 237 -7.17 -3.74 -1.82
CA ASP A 237 -8.55 -4.23 -1.77
C ASP A 237 -9.56 -3.10 -2.01
N ASP A 238 -10.79 -3.51 -2.27
CA ASP A 238 -11.89 -2.67 -2.71
C ASP A 238 -12.12 -1.42 -1.84
N SER A 239 -12.60 -0.33 -2.44
CA SER A 239 -13.11 0.82 -1.69
C SER A 239 -14.48 0.51 -1.07
N ASP A 240 -14.95 1.36 -0.15
CA ASP A 240 -16.33 1.25 0.36
C ASP A 240 -17.38 1.28 -0.77
N GLU A 241 -17.18 2.13 -1.78
CA GLU A 241 -18.04 2.15 -2.98
C GLU A 241 -18.12 0.78 -3.65
N ARG A 242 -16.98 0.12 -3.83
CA ARG A 242 -16.91 -1.21 -4.46
C ARG A 242 -17.51 -2.30 -3.58
N TRP A 243 -17.38 -2.18 -2.26
CA TRP A 243 -18.08 -3.04 -1.30
C TRP A 243 -19.60 -2.86 -1.38
N MET A 244 -20.09 -1.63 -1.46
CA MET A 244 -21.51 -1.37 -1.66
C MET A 244 -22.00 -1.87 -3.03
N GLY A 245 -21.19 -1.76 -4.08
CA GLY A 245 -21.46 -2.36 -5.40
C GLY A 245 -21.52 -3.89 -5.36
N TRP A 246 -20.70 -4.53 -4.53
CA TRP A 246 -20.80 -5.97 -4.25
C TRP A 246 -22.13 -6.31 -3.57
N LEU A 247 -22.52 -5.56 -2.54
CA LEU A 247 -23.79 -5.81 -1.84
C LEU A 247 -25.03 -5.53 -2.72
N ASP A 248 -24.91 -4.67 -3.73
CA ASP A 248 -25.99 -4.37 -4.70
C ASP A 248 -26.24 -5.50 -5.72
N LEU A 249 -25.37 -6.52 -5.83
CA LEU A 249 -25.47 -7.55 -6.87
C LEU A 249 -26.88 -8.16 -7.03
N GLY A 250 -27.49 -8.52 -5.91
CA GLY A 250 -28.82 -9.15 -5.86
C GLY A 250 -29.97 -8.21 -5.47
N SER A 251 -29.74 -6.89 -5.42
CA SER A 251 -30.77 -5.96 -4.94
C SER A 251 -31.95 -5.87 -5.91
N PRO A 252 -33.17 -5.55 -5.44
CA PRO A 252 -34.32 -5.34 -6.32
C PRO A 252 -34.06 -4.30 -7.42
N ALA A 253 -33.31 -3.23 -7.10
CA ALA A 253 -32.94 -2.19 -8.06
C ALA A 253 -31.96 -2.69 -9.13
N SER A 254 -31.01 -3.54 -8.74
CA SER A 254 -30.03 -4.15 -9.65
C SER A 254 -30.70 -5.10 -10.65
N LEU A 255 -31.62 -5.93 -10.16
CA LEU A 255 -32.42 -6.84 -10.97
C LEU A 255 -33.39 -6.09 -11.90
N ALA A 256 -34.11 -5.09 -11.37
CA ALA A 256 -35.05 -4.29 -12.17
C ALA A 256 -34.37 -3.50 -13.29
N ALA A 257 -33.13 -3.04 -13.06
CA ALA A 257 -32.33 -2.35 -14.06
C ALA A 257 -31.63 -3.32 -15.05
N GLY A 258 -31.78 -4.64 -14.87
CA GLY A 258 -31.13 -5.64 -15.71
C GLY A 258 -29.60 -5.65 -15.60
N ARG A 259 -29.02 -5.09 -14.52
CA ARG A 259 -27.56 -5.10 -14.29
C ARG A 259 -27.07 -6.52 -13.99
N ASN A 260 -27.86 -7.25 -13.19
CA ASN A 260 -27.62 -8.62 -12.78
C ASN A 260 -28.90 -9.45 -12.89
N TYR A 261 -28.75 -10.77 -12.78
CA TYR A 261 -29.84 -11.72 -12.95
C TYR A 261 -30.19 -12.44 -11.65
N ARG A 262 -31.41 -12.99 -11.58
CA ARG A 262 -31.87 -13.78 -10.43
C ARG A 262 -30.88 -14.91 -10.11
N GLY A 263 -30.47 -14.99 -8.84
CA GLY A 263 -29.47 -15.94 -8.34
C GLY A 263 -28.06 -15.35 -8.23
N GLU A 264 -27.77 -14.24 -8.90
CA GLU A 264 -26.54 -13.48 -8.70
C GLU A 264 -26.73 -12.61 -7.47
N SER A 265 -26.10 -13.00 -6.37
CA SER A 265 -26.29 -12.37 -5.08
C SER A 265 -24.99 -12.47 -4.28
N PRO A 266 -24.71 -11.52 -3.38
CA PRO A 266 -23.45 -11.47 -2.65
C PRO A 266 -23.47 -12.48 -1.50
N THR A 267 -23.42 -13.77 -1.82
CA THR A 267 -23.39 -14.85 -0.82
C THR A 267 -21.97 -15.09 -0.32
N LYS A 268 -21.84 -15.78 0.82
CA LYS A 268 -20.56 -16.23 1.37
C LYS A 268 -19.80 -17.08 0.37
N GLU A 269 -20.48 -18.00 -0.31
CA GLU A 269 -19.91 -18.91 -1.30
C GLU A 269 -19.37 -18.14 -2.49
N LEU A 270 -20.13 -17.17 -3.01
CA LEU A 270 -19.67 -16.35 -4.13
C LEU A 270 -18.48 -15.47 -3.71
N TYR A 271 -18.49 -14.90 -2.50
CA TYR A 271 -17.36 -14.13 -1.98
C TYR A 271 -16.06 -14.95 -1.95
N LEU A 272 -16.13 -16.19 -1.47
CA LEU A 272 -14.99 -17.12 -1.46
C LEU A 272 -14.58 -17.55 -2.89
N GLN A 273 -15.53 -17.75 -3.81
CA GLN A 273 -15.21 -18.04 -5.21
C GLN A 273 -14.52 -16.87 -5.92
N VAL A 274 -14.91 -15.64 -5.61
CA VAL A 274 -14.23 -14.44 -6.13
C VAL A 274 -12.82 -14.33 -5.55
N HIS A 275 -12.63 -14.63 -4.27
CA HIS A 275 -11.30 -14.71 -3.66
C HIS A 275 -10.41 -15.79 -4.33
N ASP A 276 -10.98 -16.94 -4.65
CA ASP A 276 -10.27 -17.98 -5.42
C ASP A 276 -9.91 -17.50 -6.81
N LYS A 277 -10.82 -16.80 -7.49
CA LYS A 277 -10.60 -16.25 -8.82
C LYS A 277 -9.43 -15.26 -8.82
N ILE A 278 -9.35 -14.39 -7.82
CA ILE A 278 -8.23 -13.46 -7.61
C ILE A 278 -6.91 -14.24 -7.47
N THR A 279 -6.88 -15.26 -6.60
CA THR A 279 -5.66 -16.05 -6.39
C THR A 279 -5.27 -16.83 -7.65
N GLN A 280 -6.24 -17.45 -8.32
CA GLN A 280 -6.02 -18.23 -9.54
C GLN A 280 -5.49 -17.36 -10.68
N MET A 281 -6.00 -16.13 -10.79
CA MET A 281 -5.49 -15.12 -11.71
C MET A 281 -4.03 -14.77 -11.43
N TRP A 282 -3.65 -14.57 -10.17
CA TRP A 282 -2.24 -14.35 -9.83
C TRP A 282 -1.36 -15.53 -10.22
N ILE A 283 -1.80 -16.75 -9.94
CA ILE A 283 -1.09 -17.99 -10.29
C ILE A 283 -0.89 -18.09 -11.81
N ASP A 284 -1.94 -17.81 -12.60
CA ASP A 284 -1.93 -18.01 -14.03
C ASP A 284 -1.19 -16.90 -14.78
N LYS A 285 -1.38 -15.64 -14.38
CA LYS A 285 -0.80 -14.49 -15.10
C LYS A 285 0.59 -14.09 -14.58
N TYR A 286 0.81 -14.18 -13.26
CA TYR A 286 1.92 -13.46 -12.62
C TYR A 286 2.93 -14.38 -11.94
N PHE A 287 2.51 -15.32 -11.11
CA PHE A 287 3.43 -16.14 -10.31
C PHE A 287 4.27 -17.11 -11.14
N LYS A 288 4.00 -17.32 -12.42
CA LYS A 288 4.85 -18.13 -13.32
C LYS A 288 5.99 -17.32 -13.95
N ARG A 289 5.95 -15.99 -13.84
CA ARG A 289 6.99 -15.14 -14.43
C ARG A 289 8.30 -15.27 -13.65
N LYS A 290 9.43 -15.26 -14.37
CA LYS A 290 10.78 -15.30 -13.77
C LYS A 290 11.13 -13.99 -13.06
N ASP A 291 10.56 -12.88 -13.50
CA ASP A 291 10.76 -11.55 -12.93
C ASP A 291 9.82 -11.25 -11.75
N TYR A 292 8.90 -12.16 -11.38
CA TYR A 292 8.09 -12.00 -10.18
C TYR A 292 8.96 -12.18 -8.91
N LEU A 293 8.76 -11.30 -7.93
CA LEU A 293 9.49 -11.28 -6.67
C LEU A 293 9.15 -12.51 -5.82
N ARG A 294 10.19 -13.15 -5.30
CA ARG A 294 10.07 -14.32 -4.44
C ARG A 294 10.91 -14.16 -3.19
N ASP A 295 10.51 -14.85 -2.14
CA ASP A 295 11.36 -15.06 -0.97
C ASP A 295 12.47 -16.08 -1.26
N GLU A 296 13.32 -16.34 -0.28
CA GLU A 296 14.46 -17.25 -0.38
C GLU A 296 14.04 -18.70 -0.64
N ASP A 297 12.84 -19.09 -0.19
CA ASP A 297 12.27 -20.41 -0.47
C ASP A 297 11.68 -20.50 -1.88
N GLY A 298 11.52 -19.40 -2.61
CA GLY A 298 10.93 -19.34 -3.93
C GLY A 298 9.41 -19.16 -3.93
N ARG A 299 8.79 -18.82 -2.79
CA ARG A 299 7.37 -18.45 -2.71
C ARG A 299 7.17 -17.06 -3.32
N PRO A 300 6.16 -16.84 -4.18
CA PRO A 300 5.78 -15.49 -4.59
C PRO A 300 5.44 -14.62 -3.37
N ILE A 301 5.95 -13.40 -3.37
CA ILE A 301 5.61 -12.38 -2.36
C ILE A 301 4.40 -11.58 -2.84
N VAL A 302 3.44 -11.37 -1.96
CA VAL A 302 2.30 -10.46 -2.16
C VAL A 302 2.28 -9.46 -1.02
N TYR A 303 2.37 -8.18 -1.35
CA TYR A 303 2.08 -7.09 -0.44
C TYR A 303 0.56 -6.93 -0.35
N PHE A 304 0.05 -6.67 0.84
CA PHE A 304 -1.38 -6.58 1.10
C PHE A 304 -1.69 -5.23 1.73
N TYR A 305 -2.25 -4.33 0.93
CA TYR A 305 -2.57 -2.98 1.35
C TYR A 305 -3.75 -2.99 2.31
N PHE A 306 -3.52 -2.44 3.50
CA PHE A 306 -4.53 -2.15 4.52
C PHE A 306 -5.41 -3.37 4.84
N PRO A 307 -4.84 -4.44 5.46
CA PRO A 307 -5.55 -5.69 5.69
C PRO A 307 -6.89 -5.56 6.45
N GLN A 308 -7.05 -4.52 7.26
CA GLN A 308 -8.27 -4.25 8.02
C GLN A 308 -9.50 -4.02 7.11
N ASP A 309 -9.30 -3.50 5.90
CA ASP A 309 -10.39 -3.23 4.96
C ASP A 309 -10.98 -4.54 4.45
N THR A 310 -10.12 -5.50 4.09
CA THR A 310 -10.56 -6.85 3.75
C THR A 310 -11.08 -7.60 4.98
N GLU A 311 -10.42 -7.48 6.15
CA GLU A 311 -10.86 -8.16 7.39
C GLU A 311 -12.30 -7.75 7.74
N SER A 312 -12.57 -6.45 7.78
CA SER A 312 -13.89 -5.93 8.15
C SER A 312 -14.98 -6.42 7.21
N ARG A 313 -14.74 -6.48 5.91
CA ARG A 313 -15.72 -6.98 4.91
C ARG A 313 -15.88 -8.49 4.93
N ALA A 314 -14.79 -9.23 5.09
CA ALA A 314 -14.83 -10.68 5.24
C ALA A 314 -15.62 -11.10 6.48
N SER A 315 -15.54 -10.31 7.56
CA SER A 315 -16.27 -10.55 8.81
C SER A 315 -17.79 -10.54 8.62
N PHE A 316 -18.33 -9.83 7.62
CA PHE A 316 -19.77 -9.82 7.30
C PHE A 316 -20.27 -11.23 6.98
N TYR A 317 -19.42 -12.08 6.41
CA TYR A 317 -19.70 -13.49 6.11
C TYR A 317 -19.20 -14.45 7.21
N GLY A 318 -18.74 -13.93 8.35
CA GLY A 318 -18.06 -14.71 9.38
C GLY A 318 -16.83 -15.43 8.83
N ILE A 319 -16.08 -14.77 7.93
CA ILE A 319 -14.80 -15.26 7.41
C ILE A 319 -13.68 -14.46 8.06
N THR A 320 -12.66 -15.15 8.56
CA THR A 320 -11.45 -14.54 9.12
C THR A 320 -10.42 -14.23 8.03
N MET A 321 -9.54 -13.27 8.30
CA MET A 321 -8.39 -13.00 7.42
C MET A 321 -7.53 -14.26 7.21
N LYS A 322 -7.33 -15.04 8.28
CA LYS A 322 -6.55 -16.28 8.23
C LYS A 322 -7.12 -17.29 7.24
N GLU A 323 -8.43 -17.48 7.24
CA GLU A 323 -9.10 -18.37 6.27
C GLU A 323 -8.87 -17.90 4.83
N LEU A 324 -8.92 -16.60 4.55
CA LEU A 324 -8.66 -16.07 3.21
C LEU A 324 -7.21 -16.28 2.77
N LEU A 325 -6.24 -15.95 3.62
CA LEU A 325 -4.82 -16.10 3.29
C LEU A 325 -4.44 -17.59 3.15
N ASP A 326 -4.93 -18.46 4.04
CA ASP A 326 -4.69 -19.91 3.95
C ASP A 326 -5.32 -20.52 2.70
N ARG A 327 -6.49 -20.02 2.28
CA ARG A 327 -7.13 -20.41 1.03
C ARG A 327 -6.26 -20.06 -0.17
N SER A 328 -5.69 -18.85 -0.21
CA SER A 328 -4.77 -18.45 -1.27
C SER A 328 -3.48 -19.28 -1.27
N LYS A 329 -2.88 -19.52 -0.10
CA LYS A 329 -1.69 -20.38 0.05
C LYS A 329 -1.97 -21.80 -0.45
N SER A 330 -3.11 -22.37 -0.07
CA SER A 330 -3.54 -23.71 -0.49
C SER A 330 -3.76 -23.82 -1.99
N LEU A 331 -4.34 -22.80 -2.62
CA LEU A 331 -4.50 -22.76 -4.09
C LEU A 331 -3.16 -22.71 -4.81
N ALA A 332 -2.22 -21.87 -4.33
CA ALA A 332 -0.87 -21.82 -4.89
C ALA A 332 -0.15 -23.17 -4.76
N GLN A 333 -0.29 -23.85 -3.61
CA GLN A 333 0.26 -25.19 -3.39
C GLN A 333 -0.33 -26.24 -4.34
N LYS A 334 -1.65 -26.24 -4.52
CA LYS A 334 -2.31 -27.12 -5.51
C LYS A 334 -1.84 -26.87 -6.93
N ALA A 335 -1.44 -25.63 -7.25
CA ALA A 335 -0.85 -25.27 -8.54
C ALA A 335 0.66 -25.57 -8.65
N GLY A 336 1.27 -26.23 -7.65
CA GLY A 336 2.68 -26.65 -7.66
C GLY A 336 3.66 -25.60 -7.15
N LEU A 337 3.20 -24.49 -6.57
CA LEU A 337 4.05 -23.52 -5.87
C LEU A 337 4.26 -23.94 -4.41
N LYS A 338 5.28 -23.43 -3.73
CA LYS A 338 5.50 -23.74 -2.29
C LYS A 338 4.51 -23.05 -1.34
N GLY A 339 3.71 -22.11 -1.83
CA GLY A 339 2.80 -21.27 -1.05
C GLY A 339 2.83 -19.82 -1.56
N ILE A 340 2.41 -18.88 -0.71
CA ILE A 340 2.51 -17.43 -0.94
C ILE A 340 3.01 -16.81 0.37
N LYS A 341 3.97 -15.89 0.29
CA LYS A 341 4.38 -15.06 1.43
C LYS A 341 3.60 -13.75 1.39
N PHE A 342 2.83 -13.46 2.44
CA PHE A 342 2.06 -12.22 2.55
C PHE A 342 2.75 -11.23 3.48
N ILE A 343 2.89 -9.98 3.02
CA ILE A 343 3.44 -8.86 3.78
C ILE A 343 2.36 -7.80 3.91
N ALA A 344 1.98 -7.46 5.13
CA ALA A 344 1.00 -6.40 5.37
C ALA A 344 1.60 -5.02 5.06
N VAL A 345 0.90 -4.20 4.29
CA VAL A 345 1.21 -2.78 4.11
C VAL A 345 0.20 -2.00 4.92
N ALA A 346 0.63 -1.42 6.02
CA ALA A 346 -0.28 -0.85 7.01
C ALA A 346 -0.05 0.66 7.24
N SER A 347 -0.81 1.26 8.16
CA SER A 347 -0.73 2.69 8.51
C SER A 347 0.36 2.97 9.57
N GLY A 348 0.37 4.19 10.13
CA GLY A 348 1.13 4.52 11.34
C GLY A 348 0.32 4.43 12.62
N ASN A 349 1.01 4.44 13.76
CA ASN A 349 0.46 4.62 15.11
C ASN A 349 -0.57 5.74 15.16
N MET A 350 -1.58 5.51 15.98
CA MET A 350 -2.70 6.42 16.18
C MET A 350 -2.82 6.81 17.65
N MET A 351 -3.26 8.04 17.89
CA MET A 351 -3.56 8.61 19.18
C MET A 351 -4.94 8.14 19.67
N PRO A 352 -5.19 8.10 20.99
CA PRO A 352 -6.48 7.71 21.54
C PRO A 352 -7.67 8.54 21.02
N HIS A 353 -7.47 9.84 20.77
CA HIS A 353 -8.52 10.70 20.22
C HIS A 353 -8.86 10.40 18.76
N GLU A 354 -8.00 9.65 18.04
CA GLU A 354 -8.23 9.21 16.66
C GLU A 354 -9.04 7.91 16.59
N MET A 355 -9.49 7.34 17.73
CA MET A 355 -10.33 6.15 17.78
C MET A 355 -11.57 6.18 16.84
N PRO A 356 -12.24 7.32 16.60
CA PRO A 356 -13.30 7.42 15.60
C PRO A 356 -12.86 7.09 14.16
N TYR A 357 -11.57 7.21 13.84
CA TYR A 357 -10.97 6.93 12.53
C TYR A 357 -10.10 5.68 12.53
N ALA A 358 -10.03 4.98 13.65
CA ALA A 358 -9.19 3.81 13.83
C ALA A 358 -9.62 2.62 12.97
N LEU A 359 -8.72 1.64 12.85
CA LEU A 359 -8.82 0.53 11.90
C LEU A 359 -10.02 -0.37 12.23
N PRO A 360 -11.02 -0.50 11.34
CA PRO A 360 -12.18 -1.33 11.62
C PRO A 360 -11.86 -2.81 11.44
N THR A 361 -12.43 -3.64 12.29
CA THR A 361 -12.31 -5.11 12.17
C THR A 361 -13.62 -5.78 11.75
N LYS A 362 -14.70 -4.99 11.66
CA LYS A 362 -16.03 -5.47 11.29
C LYS A 362 -16.75 -4.52 10.36
N TRP A 363 -17.61 -5.07 9.51
CA TRP A 363 -18.63 -4.33 8.77
C TRP A 363 -20.00 -4.94 9.08
N GLU A 364 -20.94 -4.09 9.49
CA GLU A 364 -22.27 -4.50 9.94
C GLU A 364 -23.34 -3.77 9.13
N ALA A 365 -24.22 -4.52 8.48
CA ALA A 365 -25.36 -3.95 7.75
C ALA A 365 -26.33 -3.27 8.72
N ILE A 366 -26.91 -2.13 8.32
CA ILE A 366 -27.99 -1.48 9.09
C ILE A 366 -29.21 -2.40 9.15
N ASN A 367 -29.53 -3.04 8.02
CA ASN A 367 -30.53 -4.09 7.92
C ASN A 367 -29.91 -5.32 7.24
N PRO A 368 -29.72 -6.45 7.95
CA PRO A 368 -29.14 -7.66 7.38
C PRO A 368 -29.93 -8.24 6.19
N ARG A 369 -31.23 -7.92 6.05
CA ARG A 369 -32.05 -8.34 4.90
C ARG A 369 -31.89 -7.42 3.68
N GLU A 370 -31.35 -6.22 3.86
CA GLU A 370 -31.15 -5.22 2.82
C GLU A 370 -29.76 -4.57 2.93
N PRO A 371 -28.66 -5.36 2.92
CA PRO A 371 -27.31 -4.84 3.17
C PRO A 371 -26.87 -3.81 2.13
N TRP A 372 -27.42 -3.84 0.91
CA TRP A 372 -27.17 -2.84 -0.14
C TRP A 372 -27.66 -1.42 0.22
N ARG A 373 -28.47 -1.26 1.27
CA ARG A 373 -28.90 0.06 1.77
C ARG A 373 -27.88 0.73 2.69
N GLY A 374 -26.82 0.02 3.06
CA GLY A 374 -25.72 0.57 3.86
C GLY A 374 -25.43 -0.20 5.13
N GLY A 375 -24.29 0.13 5.72
CA GLY A 375 -23.77 -0.47 6.93
C GLY A 375 -22.79 0.45 7.63
N LYS A 376 -22.13 -0.07 8.66
CA LYS A 376 -21.14 0.65 9.46
C LYS A 376 -19.92 -0.23 9.66
N TYR A 377 -18.75 0.41 9.58
CA TYR A 377 -17.51 -0.19 10.02
C TYR A 377 -17.39 -0.07 11.56
N THR A 378 -17.26 -1.19 12.24
CA THR A 378 -17.24 -1.30 13.71
C THR A 378 -16.05 -2.15 14.18
N GLY A 379 -15.95 -2.39 15.49
CA GLY A 379 -14.82 -3.13 16.07
C GLY A 379 -13.48 -2.42 15.85
N LYS A 380 -13.44 -1.10 16.02
CA LYS A 380 -12.26 -0.29 15.71
C LYS A 380 -11.11 -0.55 16.67
N MET A 381 -9.89 -0.60 16.15
CA MET A 381 -8.66 -0.77 16.90
C MET A 381 -7.66 0.31 16.46
N LEU A 382 -6.98 0.94 17.42
CA LEU A 382 -5.84 1.77 17.08
C LEU A 382 -4.78 0.92 16.38
N PHE A 383 -4.01 1.51 15.49
CA PHE A 383 -3.01 0.79 14.71
C PHE A 383 -2.10 -0.09 15.58
N GLN A 384 -1.63 0.45 16.71
CA GLN A 384 -0.74 -0.28 17.60
C GLN A 384 -1.33 -1.51 18.27
N ASP A 385 -2.66 -1.59 18.38
CA ASP A 385 -3.37 -2.73 18.93
C ASP A 385 -3.73 -3.74 17.82
N TYR A 386 -3.84 -3.27 16.58
CA TYR A 386 -4.09 -4.11 15.41
C TYR A 386 -2.85 -4.92 15.01
N VAL A 387 -1.67 -4.28 14.98
CA VAL A 387 -0.42 -4.88 14.47
C VAL A 387 -0.07 -6.25 15.07
N PRO A 388 -0.13 -6.47 16.40
CA PRO A 388 0.22 -7.78 16.98
C PRO A 388 -0.61 -8.96 16.45
N ARG A 389 -1.79 -8.70 15.85
CA ARG A 389 -2.67 -9.73 15.29
C ARG A 389 -2.21 -10.23 13.92
N LEU A 390 -1.40 -9.46 13.19
CA LEU A 390 -1.04 -9.73 11.78
C LEU A 390 -0.44 -11.13 11.59
N LYS A 391 0.49 -11.54 12.46
CA LYS A 391 1.08 -12.89 12.40
C LYS A 391 0.02 -13.98 12.56
N GLY A 392 -0.90 -13.82 13.52
CA GLY A 392 -2.02 -14.74 13.73
C GLY A 392 -3.00 -14.80 12.56
N MET A 393 -3.11 -13.72 11.78
CA MET A 393 -3.88 -13.67 10.54
C MET A 393 -3.19 -14.38 9.37
N GLY A 394 -1.90 -14.73 9.48
CA GLY A 394 -1.13 -15.42 8.44
C GLY A 394 -0.21 -14.53 7.62
N PHE A 395 0.01 -13.28 8.03
CA PHE A 395 1.09 -12.44 7.50
C PHE A 395 2.45 -12.89 8.05
N GLU A 396 3.49 -12.77 7.23
CA GLU A 396 4.88 -13.14 7.55
C GLU A 396 5.82 -11.93 7.54
N GLY A 397 5.23 -10.74 7.54
CA GLY A 397 5.93 -9.48 7.68
C GLY A 397 4.99 -8.30 7.55
N MET A 398 5.52 -7.12 7.82
CA MET A 398 4.84 -5.87 7.54
C MET A 398 5.80 -4.77 7.06
N THR A 399 5.22 -3.80 6.39
CA THR A 399 5.79 -2.49 6.12
C THR A 399 4.66 -1.46 6.20
N THR A 400 4.96 -0.21 5.90
CA THR A 400 3.98 0.86 5.84
C THR A 400 4.15 1.63 4.54
N TYR A 401 3.03 2.10 4.01
CA TYR A 401 3.00 3.00 2.87
C TYR A 401 3.60 4.37 3.21
N LEU A 402 2.96 5.10 4.14
CA LEU A 402 3.44 6.39 4.64
C LEU A 402 3.04 6.58 6.12
N TYR A 403 3.97 7.08 6.93
CA TYR A 403 3.67 7.51 8.31
C TYR A 403 3.37 9.01 8.36
N HIS A 404 2.20 9.35 8.91
CA HIS A 404 1.71 10.74 9.03
C HIS A 404 2.10 11.42 10.35
N SER A 405 2.33 10.65 11.40
CA SER A 405 2.63 11.11 12.76
C SER A 405 3.28 9.97 13.55
N PHE A 406 3.86 10.26 14.71
CA PHE A 406 4.22 9.24 15.71
C PHE A 406 3.84 9.74 17.09
N TYR A 407 2.78 9.14 17.65
CA TYR A 407 2.11 9.64 18.85
C TYR A 407 1.76 11.15 18.72
N GLU A 408 2.07 11.96 19.72
CA GLU A 408 1.77 13.40 19.75
C GLU A 408 2.57 14.21 18.71
N LYS A 409 3.60 13.63 18.07
CA LYS A 409 4.44 14.33 17.10
C LYS A 409 3.89 14.21 15.69
N GLN A 410 3.46 15.35 15.15
CA GLN A 410 2.99 15.50 13.77
C GLN A 410 4.14 15.84 12.82
N ASN A 411 4.04 15.41 11.57
CA ASN A 411 4.99 15.77 10.52
C ASN A 411 4.71 17.19 10.01
N ARG A 412 5.26 18.24 10.65
CA ARG A 412 5.14 19.63 10.19
C ARG A 412 6.35 20.12 9.37
N SER A 413 7.43 19.33 9.41
CA SER A 413 8.64 19.55 8.64
C SER A 413 9.24 18.21 8.23
N TYR A 414 10.16 18.21 7.25
CA TYR A 414 10.84 16.97 6.89
C TYR A 414 11.75 16.45 8.01
N THR A 415 12.26 17.33 8.87
CA THR A 415 12.97 16.95 10.09
C THR A 415 12.05 16.20 11.06
N ASP A 416 10.84 16.70 11.29
CA ASP A 416 9.85 15.99 12.12
C ASP A 416 9.51 14.64 11.50
N MET A 417 9.29 14.57 10.19
CA MET A 417 9.04 13.31 9.49
C MET A 417 10.21 12.32 9.65
N ARG A 418 11.46 12.77 9.63
CA ARG A 418 12.60 11.86 9.90
C ARG A 418 12.56 11.31 11.32
N GLU A 419 12.18 12.13 12.30
CA GLU A 419 12.10 11.72 13.71
C GLU A 419 10.92 10.76 13.97
N THR A 420 9.73 11.08 13.45
CA THR A 420 8.55 10.22 13.61
C THR A 420 8.77 8.84 12.99
N TYR A 421 9.38 8.79 11.80
CA TYR A 421 9.73 7.53 11.14
C TYR A 421 10.68 6.68 11.99
N LYS A 422 11.73 7.28 12.58
CA LYS A 422 12.63 6.56 13.50
C LYS A 422 11.88 5.97 14.69
N GLY A 423 10.91 6.70 15.23
CA GLY A 423 10.05 6.21 16.31
C GLY A 423 9.26 4.95 15.92
N HIS A 424 8.63 4.94 14.74
CA HIS A 424 7.97 3.75 14.20
C HIS A 424 8.96 2.62 13.97
N TRP A 425 10.10 2.91 13.35
CA TRP A 425 11.10 1.90 13.02
C TRP A 425 11.58 1.17 14.28
N GLU A 426 11.91 1.90 15.35
CA GLU A 426 12.33 1.30 16.61
C GLU A 426 11.19 0.49 17.25
N LYS A 427 9.99 1.06 17.36
CA LYS A 427 8.83 0.37 17.96
C LYS A 427 8.57 -0.98 17.28
N TRP A 428 8.52 -0.99 15.96
CA TRP A 428 8.15 -2.18 15.20
C TRP A 428 9.27 -3.19 15.09
N SER A 429 10.51 -2.71 14.94
CA SER A 429 11.67 -3.61 14.92
C SER A 429 11.87 -4.29 16.27
N GLU A 430 11.68 -3.56 17.38
CA GLU A 430 11.76 -4.14 18.73
C GLU A 430 10.62 -5.11 19.02
N LEU A 431 9.40 -4.85 18.52
CA LEU A 431 8.27 -5.78 18.68
C LEU A 431 8.57 -7.16 18.07
N TYR A 432 9.21 -7.20 16.90
CA TYR A 432 9.47 -8.43 16.16
C TYR A 432 10.93 -8.93 16.26
N LYS A 433 11.75 -8.32 17.12
CA LYS A 433 13.18 -8.63 17.21
C LYS A 433 13.49 -10.09 17.54
N ASP A 434 12.60 -10.78 18.25
CA ASP A 434 12.78 -12.18 18.67
C ASP A 434 12.07 -13.16 17.72
N ASP A 435 11.44 -12.66 16.65
CA ASP A 435 10.62 -13.42 15.72
C ASP A 435 11.21 -13.41 14.30
N LYS A 436 12.14 -14.33 14.04
CA LYS A 436 12.82 -14.46 12.73
C LYS A 436 11.88 -14.79 11.55
N ASN A 437 10.63 -15.14 11.82
CA ASN A 437 9.64 -15.50 10.80
C ASN A 437 8.69 -14.34 10.46
N PHE A 438 8.87 -13.16 11.06
CA PHE A 438 8.07 -11.98 10.77
C PHE A 438 8.99 -10.79 10.48
N GLU A 439 9.09 -10.42 9.19
CA GLU A 439 9.96 -9.31 8.79
C GLU A 439 9.28 -7.94 9.01
N TYR A 440 10.03 -6.96 9.48
CA TYR A 440 9.62 -5.56 9.45
C TYR A 440 10.50 -4.81 8.45
N GLN A 441 9.92 -4.49 7.28
CA GLN A 441 10.64 -3.79 6.22
C GLN A 441 10.56 -2.28 6.44
N VAL A 442 11.71 -1.63 6.57
CA VAL A 442 11.83 -0.23 7.01
C VAL A 442 11.24 0.71 5.94
N PRO A 443 10.12 1.42 6.22
CA PRO A 443 9.51 2.31 5.25
C PRO A 443 10.20 3.69 5.23
N VAL A 444 10.32 4.31 4.07
CA VAL A 444 10.89 5.65 3.86
C VAL A 444 10.01 6.42 2.87
N ALA A 445 9.88 7.73 3.09
CA ALA A 445 9.17 8.64 2.20
C ALA A 445 10.00 9.89 1.90
N MET A 446 9.85 10.43 0.68
CA MET A 446 10.48 11.70 0.28
C MET A 446 9.77 12.91 0.89
N GLY A 447 8.50 12.78 1.25
CA GLY A 447 7.71 13.87 1.82
C GLY A 447 6.22 13.63 1.69
N TRP A 448 5.44 14.69 1.88
CA TRP A 448 4.00 14.77 1.71
C TRP A 448 3.61 16.17 1.24
N ASP A 449 2.78 16.23 0.20
CA ASP A 449 2.16 17.46 -0.30
C ASP A 449 0.98 17.12 -1.21
N GLN A 450 -0.21 17.09 -0.61
CA GLN A 450 -1.45 16.64 -1.26
C GLN A 450 -2.17 17.76 -2.05
N ARG A 451 -1.57 18.95 -2.15
CA ARG A 451 -2.20 20.11 -2.80
C ARG A 451 -2.71 19.86 -4.22
N PRO A 452 -2.07 19.03 -5.08
CA PRO A 452 -2.66 18.68 -6.39
C PRO A 452 -3.98 17.91 -6.31
N ALA A 453 -4.18 17.10 -5.27
CA ALA A 453 -5.42 16.35 -5.05
C ALA A 453 -6.50 17.17 -4.30
N GLY A 454 -6.25 18.46 -4.05
CA GLY A 454 -7.13 19.33 -3.29
C GLY A 454 -6.59 19.72 -1.92
N GLY A 455 -5.46 19.14 -1.47
CA GLY A 455 -4.77 19.42 -0.20
C GLY A 455 -5.41 18.78 1.04
N THR A 456 -4.69 18.79 2.16
CA THR A 456 -5.13 18.21 3.45
C THR A 456 -6.04 19.17 4.26
N TRP A 457 -6.80 20.01 3.56
CA TRP A 457 -7.70 21.02 4.12
C TRP A 457 -9.01 20.44 4.66
N PRO A 458 -9.82 21.21 5.41
CA PRO A 458 -11.05 20.70 5.98
C PRO A 458 -12.00 20.15 4.92
N GLN A 459 -12.34 18.87 5.07
CA GLN A 459 -13.27 18.16 4.20
C GLN A 459 -14.67 18.19 4.81
N GLN A 460 -15.70 18.23 3.95
CA GLN A 460 -17.10 18.18 4.42
C GLN A 460 -17.47 16.84 5.04
N THR A 461 -16.69 15.79 4.75
CA THR A 461 -16.81 14.44 5.33
C THR A 461 -16.46 14.39 6.82
N GLY A 462 -15.81 15.43 7.35
CA GLY A 462 -15.34 15.45 8.74
C GLY A 462 -14.03 14.67 8.97
N PHE A 463 -13.37 14.20 7.91
CA PHE A 463 -12.03 13.62 8.04
C PHE A 463 -11.06 14.67 8.64
N PRO A 464 -10.18 14.28 9.59
CA PRO A 464 -9.26 15.22 10.22
C PRO A 464 -8.45 15.97 9.16
N SER A 465 -8.54 17.29 9.22
CA SER A 465 -7.76 18.17 8.35
C SER A 465 -6.38 18.37 8.95
N GLU A 466 -5.35 18.24 8.10
CA GLU A 466 -3.96 18.35 8.52
C GLU A 466 -3.16 19.26 7.59
N PRO A 467 -3.61 20.50 7.34
CA PRO A 467 -3.06 21.36 6.28
C PRO A 467 -1.59 21.69 6.47
N ASP A 468 -1.12 21.71 7.72
CA ASP A 468 0.28 21.92 8.07
C ASP A 468 1.21 20.79 7.58
N LYS A 469 0.66 19.66 7.11
CA LYS A 469 1.41 18.56 6.51
C LYS A 469 1.67 18.76 5.03
N ASP A 470 0.86 19.56 4.35
CA ASP A 470 1.16 19.92 2.97
C ASP A 470 2.47 20.72 2.94
N LYS A 471 3.29 20.51 1.91
CA LYS A 471 4.64 21.09 1.75
C LYS A 471 5.71 20.50 2.68
N VAL A 472 5.46 19.36 3.31
CA VAL A 472 6.49 18.61 4.04
C VAL A 472 7.34 17.83 3.03
N ILE A 473 8.23 18.54 2.35
CA ILE A 473 9.07 18.01 1.27
C ILE A 473 10.54 17.98 1.66
N SER A 474 11.27 17.00 1.13
CA SER A 474 12.73 16.91 1.28
C SER A 474 13.49 17.54 0.12
N ASN A 475 14.81 17.42 0.18
CA ASN A 475 15.71 17.63 -0.94
C ASN A 475 16.73 16.47 -0.98
N LYS A 476 17.64 16.46 -1.96
CA LYS A 476 18.65 15.40 -2.10
C LYS A 476 19.39 15.10 -0.79
N SER A 477 19.86 16.13 -0.10
CA SER A 477 20.67 15.98 1.12
C SER A 477 19.85 15.43 2.29
N THR A 478 18.67 15.99 2.55
CA THR A 478 17.84 15.55 3.67
C THR A 478 17.22 14.17 3.43
N PHE A 479 16.86 13.84 2.18
CA PHE A 479 16.41 12.51 1.79
C PHE A 479 17.53 11.47 1.95
N LYS A 480 18.74 11.77 1.44
CA LYS A 480 19.94 10.93 1.65
C LYS A 480 20.17 10.66 3.13
N ALA A 481 20.04 11.67 3.98
CA ALA A 481 20.21 11.49 5.42
C ALA A 481 19.15 10.54 6.03
N LYS A 482 17.89 10.59 5.56
CA LYS A 482 16.85 9.64 5.97
C LYS A 482 17.13 8.22 5.46
N LEU A 483 17.65 8.06 4.24
CA LEU A 483 18.05 6.77 3.69
C LEU A 483 19.22 6.15 4.48
N LEU A 484 20.22 6.95 4.87
CA LEU A 484 21.32 6.49 5.73
C LEU A 484 20.82 6.04 7.11
N ASP A 485 19.87 6.77 7.70
CA ASP A 485 19.23 6.35 8.94
C ASP A 485 18.50 5.01 8.75
N ALA A 486 17.75 4.85 7.66
CA ALA A 486 17.00 3.63 7.35
C ALA A 486 17.93 2.43 7.10
N GLN A 487 19.03 2.63 6.36
CA GLN A 487 20.06 1.62 6.14
C GLN A 487 20.67 1.16 7.46
N LYS A 488 21.11 2.11 8.30
CA LYS A 488 21.68 1.79 9.62
C LYS A 488 20.68 1.05 10.50
N HIS A 489 19.40 1.46 10.48
CA HIS A 489 18.34 0.82 11.24
C HIS A 489 18.08 -0.61 10.75
N SER A 490 17.93 -0.79 9.45
CA SER A 490 17.67 -2.11 8.85
C SER A 490 18.83 -3.08 9.12
N GLU A 491 20.08 -2.63 9.03
CA GLU A 491 21.24 -3.49 9.35
C GLU A 491 21.26 -3.94 10.81
N LYS A 492 20.89 -3.05 11.76
CA LYS A 492 20.79 -3.38 13.20
C LYS A 492 19.88 -4.60 13.45
N TYR A 493 18.80 -4.75 12.69
CA TYR A 493 17.80 -5.80 12.90
C TYR A 493 17.75 -6.87 11.81
N LYS A 494 18.72 -6.87 10.88
CA LYS A 494 18.74 -7.75 9.71
C LYS A 494 18.54 -9.23 9.99
N ALA A 495 19.10 -9.71 11.10
CA ALA A 495 19.02 -11.12 11.48
C ALA A 495 17.60 -11.61 11.83
N THR A 496 16.67 -10.69 12.10
CA THR A 496 15.31 -11.01 12.60
C THR A 496 14.23 -10.35 11.77
N ASN A 497 14.37 -9.06 11.45
CA ASN A 497 13.41 -8.27 10.70
C ASN A 497 13.68 -8.23 9.18
N GLY A 498 14.76 -8.86 8.69
CA GLY A 498 15.19 -8.76 7.30
C GLY A 498 15.90 -7.44 6.97
N ASN A 499 16.34 -7.31 5.72
CA ASN A 499 17.17 -6.19 5.23
C ASN A 499 16.50 -5.35 4.13
N THR A 500 15.17 -5.29 4.13
CA THR A 500 14.41 -4.56 3.10
C THR A 500 14.09 -3.15 3.56
N VAL A 501 14.46 -2.16 2.73
CA VAL A 501 13.99 -0.77 2.83
C VAL A 501 12.93 -0.54 1.76
N MET A 502 11.73 -0.15 2.18
CA MET A 502 10.61 0.15 1.29
C MET A 502 10.46 1.65 1.13
N ILE A 503 10.56 2.17 -0.08
CA ILE A 503 10.38 3.59 -0.37
C ILE A 503 8.99 3.79 -0.96
N CYS A 504 8.14 4.52 -0.26
CA CYS A 504 7.01 5.16 -0.91
C CYS A 504 7.46 6.53 -1.44
N CYS A 505 7.21 6.88 -2.70
CA CYS A 505 6.73 6.00 -3.78
C CYS A 505 7.44 6.34 -5.08
N TRP A 506 7.39 5.43 -6.06
CA TRP A 506 7.94 5.71 -7.38
C TRP A 506 7.27 6.96 -7.98
N ASN A 507 5.94 6.98 -8.05
CA ASN A 507 5.17 7.94 -8.84
C ASN A 507 3.86 8.41 -8.18
N GLU A 508 3.76 8.44 -6.84
CA GLU A 508 2.56 8.98 -6.14
C GLU A 508 2.55 10.52 -6.21
N PHE A 509 2.23 11.05 -7.40
CA PHE A 509 2.30 12.47 -7.70
C PHE A 509 1.29 13.30 -6.92
N LEU A 510 0.13 12.74 -6.58
CA LEU A 510 -0.97 13.50 -6.01
C LEU A 510 -0.83 13.71 -4.52
N GLU A 511 -0.23 12.76 -3.79
CA GLU A 511 0.12 12.91 -2.37
C GLU A 511 1.49 13.58 -2.17
N GLY A 512 2.23 13.86 -3.25
CA GLY A 512 3.53 14.53 -3.18
C GLY A 512 4.66 13.65 -2.66
N ASN A 513 4.51 12.33 -2.78
CA ASN A 513 5.52 11.37 -2.35
C ASN A 513 6.03 10.54 -3.54
N TYR A 514 6.80 11.16 -4.43
CA TYR A 514 7.31 10.55 -5.66
C TYR A 514 8.82 10.71 -5.77
N ILE A 515 9.53 9.66 -6.18
CA ILE A 515 10.99 9.69 -6.40
C ILE A 515 11.38 9.61 -7.88
N ILE A 516 10.41 9.36 -8.76
CA ILE A 516 10.59 9.41 -10.20
C ILE A 516 11.12 10.80 -10.61
N PRO A 517 12.05 10.88 -11.58
CA PRO A 517 12.58 12.16 -12.02
C PRO A 517 11.49 13.10 -12.55
N THR A 518 11.51 14.35 -12.09
CA THR A 518 10.61 15.43 -12.54
C THR A 518 11.39 16.64 -13.04
N GLU A 519 10.72 17.59 -13.68
CA GLU A 519 11.33 18.88 -14.05
C GLU A 519 11.78 19.69 -12.82
N GLY A 520 11.06 19.57 -11.68
CA GLY A 520 11.40 20.26 -10.44
C GLY A 520 12.53 19.63 -9.62
N HIS A 521 12.64 18.30 -9.59
CA HIS A 521 13.65 17.61 -8.75
C HIS A 521 14.81 17.00 -9.55
N GLY A 522 14.69 16.90 -10.89
CA GLY A 522 15.64 16.17 -11.71
C GLY A 522 15.82 14.74 -11.19
N PHE A 523 17.06 14.29 -11.08
CA PHE A 523 17.40 12.94 -10.59
C PHE A 523 17.74 12.90 -9.09
N SER A 524 17.50 13.99 -8.35
CA SER A 524 17.96 14.17 -6.96
C SER A 524 17.68 12.98 -6.04
N TYR A 525 16.46 12.44 -6.05
CA TYR A 525 16.08 11.34 -5.17
C TYR A 525 16.69 10.01 -5.61
N LEU A 526 16.75 9.73 -6.91
CA LEU A 526 17.40 8.53 -7.42
C LEU A 526 18.91 8.54 -7.15
N GLU A 527 19.57 9.69 -7.33
CA GLU A 527 20.98 9.86 -6.98
C GLU A 527 21.26 9.63 -5.50
N ALA A 528 20.39 10.13 -4.61
CA ALA A 528 20.50 9.84 -3.18
C ALA A 528 20.39 8.35 -2.86
N ILE A 529 19.49 7.61 -3.51
CA ILE A 529 19.38 6.15 -3.36
C ILE A 529 20.66 5.47 -3.84
N LYS A 530 21.15 5.84 -5.02
CA LYS A 530 22.38 5.28 -5.58
C LYS A 530 23.59 5.52 -4.68
N GLU A 531 23.72 6.73 -4.13
CA GLU A 531 24.80 7.09 -3.20
C GLU A 531 24.77 6.29 -1.89
N VAL A 532 23.60 5.84 -1.44
CA VAL A 532 23.47 5.09 -0.16
C VAL A 532 23.57 3.58 -0.38
N PHE A 533 22.95 3.04 -1.43
CA PHE A 533 22.75 1.59 -1.59
C PHE A 533 23.57 0.96 -2.73
N VAL A 534 24.28 1.74 -3.54
CA VAL A 534 25.06 1.24 -4.69
C VAL A 534 26.51 1.67 -4.62
N SER A 535 26.76 2.97 -4.39
CA SER A 535 28.13 3.47 -4.26
C SER A 535 28.77 2.87 -3.01
N LYS A 536 29.89 2.16 -3.17
CA LYS A 536 30.73 1.80 -2.03
C LYS A 536 31.33 3.09 -1.49
N ASN A 537 31.03 3.43 -0.24
CA ASN A 537 31.79 4.46 0.49
C ASN A 537 33.15 3.92 0.89
#